data_AF-A0A9Q1DMM3-F1
#
_entry.id   AF-A0A9Q1DMM3-F1
#
_cell.length_a   1.000
_cell.length_b   1.000
_cell.length_c   1.000
_cell.angle_alpha   90.00
_cell.angle_beta   90.00
_cell.angle_gamma   90.00
#
_symmetry.space_group_name_H-M   'P 1'
#
loop_
_entity.id
_entity.type
_entity.pdbx_description
1 polymer ?
#
loop_
_entity_poly.entity_id
_entity_poly.type
_entity_poly.pdbx_seq_one_letter_code
_entity_poly.pdbx_strand_id
1 'polypeptide(L)'
;MHHEQSILRPLVESILSKKPGGERIINEYHRTKSLQDDNRRKMVNILAADLTEKNGTSPPRQLKEKYARGIVTLFPYLSDPHSKNGYEHYYDGESGSGYLAWRIKTIQRSAAKDRRSSFGESCGGPSHGGGPTARRDSHVVPETALSEEECKEAISLMKHSADEDTVKNKMKLTFDYRRNKVLDPQQSSSILSDFPRFQDVKGLVEQDFVLMFGEGVSGKLLERWPTTYKKKIIQQCRQLPSTSELEELLLAADPPEDDTEVDADVGWDSDLSSVLLLLHLIPPSAQGRKRPGKVSASQAEKHLVVFKKTGTSIQEHLDAITTSVQPYLLAVGVKKNAIHQFYIVLEKKAIPCKSISSLGAFDELFKAHYVFGTAYNTMLRNMYTFLQTTVYSIDVGIVKESPRVAEVRARLLH
;
A
#
# COMPACT_ATOMS: atom_id res chain seq x y z
N MET A 1 28.19 5.11 -20.37
CA MET A 1 27.84 4.69 -19.00
C MET A 1 29.00 4.81 -18.00
N HIS A 2 30.18 4.21 -18.23
CA HIS A 2 31.31 4.29 -17.28
C HIS A 2 31.83 5.72 -17.01
N HIS A 3 31.82 6.61 -18.02
CA HIS A 3 32.32 7.98 -17.85
C HIS A 3 31.38 8.88 -17.01
N GLU A 4 30.07 8.58 -16.99
CA GLU A 4 29.08 9.35 -16.23
C GLU A 4 29.05 8.93 -14.75
N GLN A 5 29.17 7.63 -14.47
CA GLN A 5 29.31 7.11 -13.11
C GLN A 5 30.56 7.64 -12.40
N SER A 6 31.64 7.90 -13.15
CA SER A 6 32.90 8.47 -12.66
C SER A 6 32.76 9.88 -12.07
N ILE A 7 31.70 10.63 -12.38
CA ILE A 7 31.50 12.01 -11.92
C ILE A 7 30.41 12.09 -10.83
N LEU A 8 29.43 11.19 -10.88
CA LEU A 8 28.26 11.21 -9.99
C LEU A 8 28.57 10.81 -8.55
N ARG A 9 29.41 9.79 -8.36
CA ARG A 9 29.82 9.34 -7.02
C ARG A 9 30.68 10.39 -6.30
N PRO A 10 31.77 10.91 -6.90
CA PRO A 10 32.57 11.94 -6.24
C PRO A 10 31.80 13.22 -5.92
N LEU A 11 30.76 13.55 -6.71
CA LEU A 11 29.89 14.70 -6.45
C LEU A 11 29.21 14.60 -5.08
N VAL A 12 28.44 13.53 -4.84
CA VAL A 12 27.67 13.38 -3.60
C VAL A 12 28.61 13.11 -2.42
N GLU A 13 29.65 12.31 -2.64
CA GLU A 13 30.66 12.01 -1.63
C GLU A 13 31.36 13.29 -1.15
N SER A 14 31.84 14.15 -2.06
CA SER A 14 32.48 15.41 -1.69
C SER A 14 31.54 16.35 -0.93
N ILE A 15 30.25 16.39 -1.27
CA ILE A 15 29.27 17.23 -0.56
C ILE A 15 29.08 16.72 0.87
N LEU A 16 28.91 15.41 1.05
CA LEU A 16 28.70 14.80 2.36
C LEU A 16 29.96 14.95 3.24
N SER A 17 31.16 14.71 2.73
CA SER A 17 32.40 14.85 3.50
C SER A 17 32.65 16.28 3.99
N LYS A 18 32.13 17.30 3.29
CA LYS A 18 32.33 18.72 3.66
C LYS A 18 31.28 19.28 4.63
N LYS A 19 30.12 18.63 4.77
CA LYS A 19 28.98 19.18 5.53
C LYS A 19 28.78 18.42 6.85
N PRO A 20 28.44 19.12 7.95
CA PRO A 20 28.30 18.49 9.27
C PRO A 20 27.36 17.28 9.28
N GLY A 21 27.90 16.14 9.72
CA GLY A 21 27.19 14.88 9.84
C GLY A 21 27.05 14.06 8.56
N GLY A 22 27.68 14.47 7.44
CA GLY A 22 27.78 13.62 6.26
C GLY A 22 28.64 12.36 6.48
N GLU A 23 29.71 12.45 7.28
CA GLU A 23 30.52 11.28 7.67
C GLU A 23 29.68 10.22 8.39
N ARG A 24 28.76 10.62 9.29
CA ARG A 24 27.87 9.69 9.98
C ARG A 24 26.98 8.91 9.00
N ILE A 25 26.52 9.56 7.93
CA ILE A 25 25.69 8.95 6.88
C ILE A 25 26.52 7.92 6.11
N ILE A 26 27.73 8.30 5.68
CA ILE A 26 28.65 7.42 4.96
C ILE A 26 29.01 6.19 5.82
N ASN A 27 29.40 6.41 7.07
CA ASN A 27 29.79 5.35 7.99
C ASN A 27 28.63 4.40 8.34
N GLU A 28 27.43 4.93 8.55
CA GLU A 28 26.25 4.09 8.75
C GLU A 28 26.02 3.18 7.55
N TYR A 29 26.03 3.75 6.34
CA TYR A 29 25.82 2.98 5.12
C TYR A 29 26.89 1.91 4.92
N HIS A 30 28.17 2.21 5.17
CA HIS A 30 29.23 1.21 5.06
C HIS A 30 29.02 0.04 6.01
N ARG A 31 28.50 0.31 7.22
CA ARG A 31 28.25 -0.70 8.25
C ARG A 31 27.00 -1.54 7.99
N THR A 32 25.89 -0.91 7.58
CA THR A 32 24.56 -1.57 7.54
C THR A 32 24.03 -1.80 6.13
N LYS A 33 24.68 -1.25 5.11
CA LYS A 33 24.17 -1.16 3.72
C LYS A 33 22.79 -0.50 3.62
N SER A 34 22.41 0.29 4.62
CA SER A 34 21.14 1.00 4.70
C SER A 34 21.31 2.33 5.44
N LEU A 35 20.25 3.12 5.52
CA LEU A 35 20.20 4.34 6.30
C LEU A 35 18.88 4.40 7.09
N GLN A 36 19.00 4.67 8.39
CA GLN A 36 17.89 5.04 9.26
C GLN A 36 17.22 6.33 8.78
N ASP A 37 15.94 6.50 9.15
CA ASP A 37 15.10 7.61 8.70
C ASP A 37 15.73 8.98 8.98
N ASP A 38 16.39 9.14 10.13
CA ASP A 38 17.04 10.39 10.52
C ASP A 38 18.24 10.74 9.65
N ASN A 39 19.13 9.79 9.40
CA ASN A 39 20.33 10.01 8.58
C ASN A 39 19.98 10.14 7.10
N ARG A 40 18.94 9.43 6.62
CA ARG A 40 18.40 9.63 5.27
C ARG A 40 17.81 11.03 5.09
N ARG A 41 17.01 11.49 6.05
CA ARG A 41 16.48 12.86 6.06
C ARG A 41 17.60 13.89 6.11
N LYS A 42 18.65 13.64 6.90
CA LYS A 42 19.83 14.50 6.99
C LYS A 42 20.59 14.55 5.66
N MET A 43 20.77 13.41 4.98
CA MET A 43 21.36 13.33 3.64
C MET A 43 20.60 14.20 2.64
N VAL A 44 19.27 14.03 2.56
CA VAL A 44 18.41 14.83 1.67
C VAL A 44 18.52 16.32 2.00
N ASN A 45 18.57 16.68 3.27
CA ASN A 45 18.70 18.08 3.70
C ASN A 45 20.05 18.69 3.28
N ILE A 46 21.16 17.97 3.48
CA ILE A 46 22.50 18.40 3.09
C ILE A 46 22.56 18.63 1.58
N LEU A 47 22.09 17.64 0.80
CA LEU A 47 22.14 17.68 -0.66
C LEU A 47 21.22 18.74 -1.26
N ALA A 48 20.01 18.91 -0.71
CA ALA A 48 19.10 19.96 -1.14
C ALA A 48 19.64 21.36 -0.82
N ALA A 49 20.27 21.54 0.36
CA ALA A 49 20.90 22.80 0.73
C ALA A 49 22.04 23.16 -0.24
N ASP A 50 22.98 22.24 -0.47
CA ASP A 50 24.09 22.43 -1.42
C ASP A 50 23.60 22.79 -2.82
N LEU A 51 22.57 22.07 -3.30
CA LEU A 51 21.96 22.33 -4.61
C LEU A 51 21.34 23.73 -4.69
N THR A 52 20.64 24.18 -3.63
CA THR A 52 20.03 25.52 -3.62
C THR A 52 21.02 26.66 -3.38
N GLU A 53 22.08 26.42 -2.60
CA GLU A 53 23.15 27.38 -2.33
C GLU A 53 23.92 27.71 -3.63
N LYS A 54 24.19 26.70 -4.47
CA LYS A 54 24.97 26.86 -5.71
C LYS A 54 24.16 27.30 -6.92
N ASN A 55 22.88 26.96 -6.99
CA ASN A 55 22.07 27.10 -8.21
C ASN A 55 20.80 27.94 -8.01
N GLY A 56 20.71 28.64 -6.88
CA GLY A 56 19.53 29.40 -6.49
C GLY A 56 18.40 28.50 -5.98
N THR A 57 17.32 29.14 -5.52
CA THR A 57 16.22 28.44 -4.85
C THR A 57 15.40 27.55 -5.78
N SER A 58 15.53 27.66 -7.10
CA SER A 58 14.85 26.82 -8.10
C SER A 58 15.81 26.13 -9.08
N PRO A 59 16.54 25.10 -8.63
CA PRO A 59 17.49 24.37 -9.48
C PRO A 59 16.80 23.70 -10.69
N PRO A 60 17.46 23.65 -11.86
CA PRO A 60 16.93 22.98 -13.06
C PRO A 60 16.66 21.48 -12.88
N ARG A 61 15.74 20.93 -13.68
CA ARG A 61 15.37 19.49 -13.66
C ARG A 61 16.59 18.58 -13.75
N GLN A 62 17.46 18.81 -14.73
CA GLN A 62 18.64 17.97 -15.00
C GLN A 62 19.58 17.88 -13.80
N LEU A 63 19.73 18.97 -13.04
CA LEU A 63 20.62 19.00 -11.88
C LEU A 63 20.02 18.25 -10.69
N LYS A 64 18.70 18.34 -10.48
CA LYS A 64 17.99 17.53 -9.47
C LYS A 64 18.10 16.04 -9.78
N GLU A 65 17.94 15.65 -11.05
CA GLU A 65 18.18 14.26 -11.47
C GLU A 65 19.65 13.84 -11.28
N LYS A 66 20.62 14.73 -11.56
CA LYS A 66 22.05 14.46 -11.33
C LYS A 66 22.34 14.14 -9.87
N TYR A 67 21.77 14.90 -8.94
CA TYR A 67 21.93 14.65 -7.50
C TYR A 67 21.26 13.34 -7.08
N ALA A 68 20.03 13.07 -7.55
CA ALA A 68 19.34 11.82 -7.27
C ALA A 68 20.11 10.59 -7.80
N ARG A 69 20.61 10.66 -9.03
CA ARG A 69 21.51 9.66 -9.62
C ARG A 69 22.78 9.47 -8.78
N GLY A 70 23.39 10.57 -8.33
CA GLY A 70 24.57 10.53 -7.47
C GLY A 70 24.33 9.80 -6.15
N ILE A 71 23.15 9.96 -5.54
CA ILE A 71 22.78 9.27 -4.29
C ILE A 71 22.82 7.75 -4.50
N VAL A 72 22.11 7.22 -5.49
CA VAL A 72 22.07 5.77 -5.73
C VAL A 72 23.37 5.22 -6.32
N THR A 73 24.19 6.07 -6.94
CA THR A 73 25.54 5.68 -7.38
C THR A 73 26.50 5.52 -6.19
N LEU A 74 26.42 6.43 -5.20
CA LEU A 74 27.23 6.34 -3.97
C LEU A 74 26.70 5.26 -3.02
N PHE A 75 25.38 5.10 -2.97
CA PHE A 75 24.69 4.17 -2.08
C PHE A 75 23.76 3.21 -2.87
N PRO A 76 24.32 2.19 -3.58
CA PRO A 76 23.56 1.31 -4.47
C PRO A 76 22.34 0.61 -3.84
N TYR A 77 22.46 0.19 -2.58
CA TYR A 77 21.39 -0.46 -1.81
C TYR A 77 20.24 0.48 -1.42
N LEU A 78 20.36 1.78 -1.72
CA LEU A 78 19.26 2.74 -1.60
C LEU A 78 18.51 2.92 -2.92
N SER A 79 18.92 2.24 -3.99
CA SER A 79 18.25 2.22 -5.28
C SER A 79 16.99 1.37 -5.22
N ASP A 80 15.89 1.86 -5.77
CA ASP A 80 14.65 1.09 -5.86
C ASP A 80 14.69 0.13 -7.06
N PRO A 81 14.67 -1.20 -6.87
CA PRO A 81 14.82 -2.15 -7.96
C PRO A 81 13.61 -2.19 -8.92
N HIS A 82 12.45 -1.65 -8.53
CA HIS A 82 11.25 -1.63 -9.38
C HIS A 82 11.03 -0.29 -10.08
N SER A 83 11.82 0.74 -9.78
CA SER A 83 11.74 2.01 -10.50
C SER A 83 12.64 2.00 -11.74
N LYS A 84 12.28 2.79 -12.75
CA LYS A 84 12.94 2.79 -14.08
C LYS A 84 14.46 2.99 -13.99
N ASN A 85 14.93 3.87 -13.11
CA ASN A 85 16.35 4.18 -12.94
C ASN A 85 16.84 4.06 -11.49
N GLY A 86 16.01 3.59 -10.56
CA GLY A 86 16.36 3.39 -9.16
C GLY A 86 16.34 4.63 -8.25
N TYR A 87 16.40 5.85 -8.80
CA TYR A 87 16.55 7.10 -8.02
C TYR A 87 15.27 7.95 -7.93
N GLU A 88 14.18 7.54 -8.57
CA GLU A 88 12.95 8.35 -8.74
C GLU A 88 12.36 8.80 -7.40
N HIS A 89 12.51 8.01 -6.33
CA HIS A 89 12.05 8.38 -4.99
C HIS A 89 12.85 9.55 -4.38
N TYR A 90 14.08 9.81 -4.81
CA TYR A 90 14.81 11.03 -4.48
C TYR A 90 14.41 12.20 -5.39
N TYR A 91 14.33 11.97 -6.70
CA TYR A 91 13.78 12.92 -7.65
C TYR A 91 13.31 12.23 -8.93
N ASP A 92 12.01 12.37 -9.22
CA ASP A 92 11.44 11.97 -10.50
C ASP A 92 11.28 13.20 -11.40
N GLY A 93 11.95 13.17 -12.55
CA GLY A 93 11.92 14.24 -13.53
C GLY A 93 10.59 14.38 -14.27
N GLU A 94 9.83 13.29 -14.41
CA GLU A 94 8.54 13.29 -15.13
C GLU A 94 7.45 13.92 -14.26
N SER A 95 7.33 13.49 -13.00
CA SER A 95 6.33 14.05 -12.08
C SER A 95 6.78 15.28 -11.30
N GLY A 96 8.09 15.59 -11.27
CA GLY A 96 8.66 16.65 -10.43
C GLY A 96 8.50 16.38 -8.93
N SER A 97 8.48 15.10 -8.54
CA SER A 97 8.29 14.62 -7.16
C SER A 97 9.58 13.98 -6.61
N GLY A 98 9.52 13.42 -5.39
CA GLY A 98 10.68 12.86 -4.68
C GLY A 98 11.14 13.69 -3.48
N TYR A 99 12.01 13.11 -2.66
CA TYR A 99 12.49 13.74 -1.43
C TYR A 99 13.26 15.04 -1.65
N LEU A 100 14.13 15.10 -2.68
CA LEU A 100 14.84 16.32 -3.04
C LEU A 100 13.86 17.39 -3.51
N ALA A 101 12.88 17.04 -4.36
CA ALA A 101 11.86 17.98 -4.81
C ALA A 101 11.08 18.57 -3.64
N TRP A 102 10.65 17.72 -2.68
CA TRP A 102 9.92 18.17 -1.49
C TRP A 102 10.76 19.08 -0.60
N ARG A 103 12.03 18.74 -0.37
CA ARG A 103 12.90 19.54 0.48
C ARG A 103 13.24 20.89 -0.15
N ILE A 104 13.55 20.93 -1.45
CA ILE A 104 13.79 22.18 -2.19
C ILE A 104 12.55 23.08 -2.12
N LYS A 105 11.35 22.54 -2.38
CA LYS A 105 10.08 23.29 -2.23
C LYS A 105 9.89 23.84 -0.81
N THR A 106 10.37 23.12 0.21
CA THR A 106 10.30 23.58 1.60
C THR A 106 11.26 24.74 1.86
N ILE A 107 12.49 24.67 1.35
CA ILE A 107 13.49 25.74 1.42
C ILE A 107 12.98 27.01 0.71
N GLN A 108 12.40 26.86 -0.48
CA GLN A 108 11.76 27.96 -1.22
C GLN A 108 10.68 28.65 -0.38
N ARG A 109 9.81 27.85 0.26
CA ARG A 109 8.72 28.38 1.11
C ARG A 109 9.23 29.07 2.36
N SER A 110 10.32 28.60 2.97
CA SER A 110 10.92 29.28 4.13
C SER A 110 11.59 30.59 3.73
N ALA A 111 12.30 30.64 2.59
CA ALA A 111 12.90 31.86 2.07
C ALA A 111 11.84 32.90 1.64
N ALA A 112 10.70 32.44 1.13
CA ALA A 112 9.56 33.30 0.81
C ALA A 112 8.78 33.79 2.05
N LYS A 113 9.01 33.21 3.24
CA LYS A 113 8.23 33.57 4.45
C LYS A 113 8.57 34.97 5.01
N ASP A 114 9.64 35.61 4.51
CA ASP A 114 9.96 37.03 4.74
C ASP A 114 9.21 38.01 3.82
N ARG A 115 8.38 37.51 2.88
CA ARG A 115 7.47 38.33 2.07
C ARG A 115 6.09 37.66 2.00
N ARG A 116 5.08 38.29 2.60
CA ARG A 116 3.74 37.71 2.71
C ARG A 116 3.11 37.41 1.33
N SER A 117 2.46 36.24 1.34
CA SER A 117 1.15 35.92 0.77
C SER A 117 1.00 35.50 -0.71
N SER A 118 0.26 34.38 -0.80
CA SER A 118 -0.68 33.96 -1.85
C SER A 118 -0.24 32.85 -2.82
N PHE A 119 -1.14 31.86 -2.84
CA PHE A 119 -1.60 31.06 -3.97
C PHE A 119 -0.86 29.79 -4.43
N GLY A 120 -1.71 28.89 -4.95
CA GLY A 120 -1.34 27.88 -5.94
C GLY A 120 -1.36 26.45 -5.44
N GLU A 121 -2.55 25.88 -5.23
CA GLU A 121 -2.73 24.44 -5.45
C GLU A 121 -2.35 24.18 -6.92
N SER A 122 -1.18 23.59 -7.16
CA SER A 122 -0.80 23.15 -8.49
C SER A 122 -1.22 21.70 -8.67
N CYS A 123 -2.33 21.60 -9.40
CA CYS A 123 -2.55 20.76 -10.58
C CYS A 123 -2.41 19.24 -10.39
N GLY A 124 -3.55 18.57 -10.58
CA GLY A 124 -3.61 17.15 -10.87
C GLY A 124 -2.62 16.79 -11.98
N GLY A 125 -1.71 15.89 -11.65
CA GLY A 125 -1.03 15.11 -12.67
C GLY A 125 -2.06 14.24 -13.41
N PRO A 126 -1.66 13.64 -14.56
CA PRO A 126 -2.56 12.84 -15.39
C PRO A 126 -3.37 11.84 -14.57
N SER A 127 -4.54 11.44 -15.02
CA SER A 127 -5.21 10.26 -14.43
C SER A 127 -4.26 9.07 -14.63
N HIS A 128 -3.58 8.60 -13.58
CA HIS A 128 -2.66 7.47 -13.69
C HIS A 128 -3.53 6.22 -13.76
N GLY A 129 -3.53 5.55 -14.92
CA GLY A 129 -4.52 4.54 -15.30
C GLY A 129 -4.44 3.17 -14.61
N GLY A 130 -3.84 3.07 -13.43
CA GLY A 130 -3.70 1.82 -12.67
C GLY A 130 -4.50 1.79 -11.37
N GLY A 131 -4.44 0.67 -10.64
CA GLY A 131 -5.14 0.47 -9.38
C GLY A 131 -6.52 -0.20 -9.51
N PRO A 132 -7.25 -0.36 -8.39
CA PRO A 132 -8.47 -1.16 -8.37
C PRO A 132 -9.60 -0.63 -9.24
N THR A 133 -9.65 0.68 -9.46
CA THR A 133 -10.71 1.36 -10.23
C THR A 133 -10.41 1.46 -11.72
N ALA A 134 -9.27 0.92 -12.19
CA ALA A 134 -8.88 0.98 -13.59
C ALA A 134 -9.62 -0.06 -14.44
N ARG A 135 -10.03 0.34 -15.65
CA ARG A 135 -10.50 -0.60 -16.68
C ARG A 135 -9.33 -1.47 -17.15
N ARG A 136 -9.58 -2.77 -17.29
CA ARG A 136 -8.63 -3.78 -17.78
C ARG A 136 -9.41 -4.80 -18.60
N ASP A 137 -8.73 -5.57 -19.44
CA ASP A 137 -9.34 -6.76 -20.05
C ASP A 137 -9.13 -7.97 -19.13
N SER A 138 -9.97 -9.00 -19.28
CA SER A 138 -9.85 -10.24 -18.53
C SER A 138 -8.57 -10.98 -18.93
N HIS A 139 -7.87 -11.57 -17.95
CA HIS A 139 -6.69 -12.39 -18.21
C HIS A 139 -7.08 -13.77 -18.76
N VAL A 140 -8.29 -14.22 -18.44
CA VAL A 140 -8.88 -15.45 -18.96
C VAL A 140 -10.04 -15.05 -19.88
N VAL A 141 -9.86 -15.24 -21.18
CA VAL A 141 -10.95 -15.09 -22.16
C VAL A 141 -11.88 -16.29 -22.00
N PRO A 142 -13.17 -16.10 -21.64
CA PRO A 142 -14.11 -17.20 -21.63
C PRO A 142 -14.24 -17.78 -23.04
N GLU A 143 -14.29 -19.12 -23.18
CA GLU A 143 -14.44 -19.80 -24.48
C GLU A 143 -15.73 -19.39 -25.23
N THR A 144 -16.72 -18.86 -24.51
CA THR A 144 -17.97 -18.32 -25.05
C THR A 144 -18.33 -17.02 -24.35
N ALA A 145 -18.20 -15.88 -25.05
CA ALA A 145 -18.74 -14.61 -24.59
C ALA A 145 -20.27 -14.65 -24.65
N LEU A 146 -20.93 -14.53 -23.50
CA LEU A 146 -22.39 -14.46 -23.43
C LEU A 146 -22.88 -13.11 -23.97
N SER A 147 -24.03 -13.12 -24.63
CA SER A 147 -24.81 -11.91 -24.90
C SER A 147 -25.32 -11.29 -23.60
N GLU A 148 -25.77 -10.02 -23.68
CA GLU A 148 -26.31 -9.32 -22.51
C GLU A 148 -27.55 -10.02 -21.92
N GLU A 149 -28.40 -10.59 -22.77
CA GLU A 149 -29.60 -11.31 -22.35
C GLU A 149 -29.25 -12.64 -21.67
N GLU A 150 -28.30 -13.40 -22.20
CA GLU A 150 -27.79 -14.61 -21.56
C GLU A 150 -27.12 -14.30 -20.21
N CYS A 151 -26.46 -13.15 -20.08
CA CYS A 151 -25.94 -12.68 -18.80
C CYS A 151 -27.07 -12.41 -17.80
N LYS A 152 -28.15 -11.73 -18.21
CA LYS A 152 -29.32 -11.46 -17.36
C LYS A 152 -30.01 -12.77 -16.93
N GLU A 153 -30.16 -13.73 -17.83
CA GLU A 153 -30.69 -15.06 -17.53
C GLU A 153 -29.81 -15.81 -16.53
N ALA A 154 -28.49 -15.82 -16.74
CA ALA A 154 -27.54 -16.43 -15.81
C ALA A 154 -27.60 -15.80 -14.42
N ILE A 155 -27.73 -14.47 -14.34
CA ILE A 155 -27.88 -13.74 -13.07
C ILE A 155 -29.19 -14.11 -12.38
N SER A 156 -30.30 -14.19 -13.13
CA SER A 156 -31.60 -14.61 -12.60
C SER A 156 -31.53 -16.03 -12.03
N LEU A 157 -30.94 -16.97 -12.77
CA LEU A 157 -30.73 -18.35 -12.32
C LEU A 157 -29.90 -18.41 -11.02
N MET A 158 -28.79 -17.67 -10.96
CA MET A 158 -27.94 -17.63 -9.76
C MET A 158 -28.65 -17.11 -8.51
N LYS A 159 -29.60 -16.20 -8.65
CA LYS A 159 -30.36 -15.66 -7.50
C LYS A 159 -31.21 -16.72 -6.81
N HIS A 160 -31.60 -17.77 -7.52
CA HIS A 160 -32.51 -18.81 -7.02
C HIS A 160 -31.86 -20.20 -6.88
N SER A 161 -30.61 -20.36 -7.28
CA SER A 161 -29.89 -21.64 -7.17
C SER A 161 -29.37 -21.90 -5.75
N ALA A 162 -29.61 -23.06 -5.17
CA ALA A 162 -28.93 -23.48 -3.93
C ALA A 162 -27.56 -24.11 -4.18
N ASP A 163 -27.27 -24.54 -5.41
CA ASP A 163 -26.03 -25.21 -5.78
C ASP A 163 -24.89 -24.21 -5.96
N GLU A 164 -23.88 -24.30 -5.09
CA GLU A 164 -22.69 -23.43 -5.11
C GLU A 164 -21.87 -23.58 -6.39
N ASP A 165 -21.78 -24.78 -6.97
CA ASP A 165 -20.97 -25.01 -8.17
C ASP A 165 -21.61 -24.37 -9.40
N THR A 166 -22.93 -24.50 -9.54
CA THR A 166 -23.71 -23.74 -10.53
C THR A 166 -23.51 -22.24 -10.34
N VAL A 167 -23.58 -21.74 -9.09
CA VAL A 167 -23.36 -20.31 -8.82
C VAL A 167 -21.96 -19.87 -9.23
N LYS A 168 -20.91 -20.59 -8.82
CA LYS A 168 -19.52 -20.28 -9.17
C LYS A 168 -19.32 -20.28 -10.68
N ASN A 169 -19.84 -21.28 -11.39
CA ASN A 169 -19.75 -21.39 -12.85
C ASN A 169 -20.44 -20.22 -13.55
N LYS A 170 -21.68 -19.89 -13.16
CA LYS A 170 -22.41 -18.74 -13.72
C LYS A 170 -21.77 -17.40 -13.33
N MET A 171 -21.15 -17.30 -12.16
CA MET A 171 -20.36 -16.13 -11.77
C MET A 171 -19.14 -15.95 -12.70
N LYS A 172 -18.45 -17.03 -13.10
CA LYS A 172 -17.37 -16.96 -14.09
C LYS A 172 -17.87 -16.49 -15.44
N LEU A 173 -18.95 -17.08 -15.95
CA LEU A 173 -19.50 -16.74 -17.27
C LEU A 173 -19.98 -15.28 -17.37
N THR A 174 -20.44 -14.71 -16.25
CA THR A 174 -20.94 -13.33 -16.21
C THR A 174 -19.86 -12.30 -15.86
N PHE A 175 -18.60 -12.72 -15.63
CA PHE A 175 -17.54 -11.87 -15.09
C PHE A 175 -17.38 -10.52 -15.81
N ASP A 176 -17.22 -10.51 -17.13
CA ASP A 176 -17.01 -9.28 -17.90
C ASP A 176 -18.22 -8.33 -17.83
N TYR A 177 -19.44 -8.90 -17.90
CA TYR A 177 -20.68 -8.14 -17.72
C TYR A 177 -20.73 -7.47 -16.34
N ARG A 178 -20.44 -8.23 -15.28
CA ARG A 178 -20.45 -7.71 -13.89
C ARG A 178 -19.40 -6.62 -13.71
N ARG A 179 -18.22 -6.80 -14.28
CA ARG A 179 -17.12 -5.84 -14.16
C ARG A 179 -17.37 -4.54 -14.91
N ASN A 180 -17.98 -4.61 -16.09
CA ASN A 180 -18.41 -3.42 -16.82
C ASN A 180 -19.43 -2.60 -16.02
N LYS A 181 -20.36 -3.27 -15.32
CA LYS A 181 -21.28 -2.63 -14.36
C LYS A 181 -20.57 -1.97 -13.19
N VAL A 182 -19.63 -2.66 -12.55
CA VAL A 182 -18.83 -2.12 -11.42
C VAL A 182 -18.12 -0.81 -11.80
N LEU A 183 -17.62 -0.73 -13.03
CA LEU A 183 -16.82 0.39 -13.51
C LEU A 183 -17.64 1.46 -14.28
N ASP A 184 -18.96 1.32 -14.35
CA ASP A 184 -19.84 2.29 -14.99
C ASP A 184 -20.38 3.31 -13.96
N PRO A 185 -19.93 4.58 -14.01
CA PRO A 185 -20.40 5.62 -13.10
C PRO A 185 -21.89 5.93 -13.21
N GLN A 186 -22.54 5.59 -14.34
CA GLN A 186 -23.97 5.85 -14.57
C GLN A 186 -24.87 4.72 -14.06
N GLN A 187 -24.33 3.53 -13.84
CA GLN A 187 -25.05 2.35 -13.34
C GLN A 187 -24.67 2.00 -11.91
N SER A 188 -24.30 2.98 -11.09
CA SER A 188 -23.82 2.79 -9.71
C SER A 188 -24.96 2.37 -8.73
N SER A 189 -25.66 1.28 -9.03
CA SER A 189 -26.39 0.51 -8.03
C SER A 189 -25.39 -0.17 -7.10
N SER A 190 -25.86 -0.53 -5.89
CA SER A 190 -25.07 -1.34 -4.96
C SER A 190 -24.70 -2.65 -5.64
N ILE A 191 -23.41 -2.91 -5.83
CA ILE A 191 -22.92 -4.11 -6.53
C ILE A 191 -23.38 -5.38 -5.82
N LEU A 192 -23.47 -5.32 -4.49
CA LEU A 192 -23.95 -6.42 -3.66
C LEU A 192 -25.48 -6.61 -3.72
N SER A 193 -26.23 -5.63 -4.21
CA SER A 193 -27.65 -5.78 -4.50
C SER A 193 -27.88 -6.43 -5.87
N ASP A 194 -27.06 -6.09 -6.86
CA ASP A 194 -27.11 -6.69 -8.19
C ASP A 194 -26.61 -8.15 -8.18
N PHE A 195 -25.54 -8.41 -7.42
CA PHE A 195 -24.89 -9.73 -7.27
C PHE A 195 -24.88 -10.17 -5.80
N PRO A 196 -26.04 -10.56 -5.25
CA PRO A 196 -26.16 -10.91 -3.83
C PRO A 196 -25.32 -12.14 -3.44
N ARG A 197 -24.92 -12.97 -4.42
CA ARG A 197 -24.19 -14.22 -4.15
C ARG A 197 -22.82 -14.05 -3.50
N PHE A 198 -22.23 -12.85 -3.58
CA PHE A 198 -21.03 -12.51 -2.81
C PHE A 198 -21.26 -12.53 -1.29
N GLN A 199 -22.51 -12.43 -0.81
CA GLN A 199 -22.84 -12.39 0.62
C GLN A 199 -22.95 -13.78 1.26
N ASP A 200 -23.21 -14.83 0.46
CA ASP A 200 -23.44 -16.20 0.97
C ASP A 200 -22.49 -17.25 0.39
N VAL A 201 -21.91 -17.05 -0.80
CA VAL A 201 -20.98 -18.02 -1.41
C VAL A 201 -19.53 -17.57 -1.24
N LYS A 202 -18.77 -18.33 -0.44
CA LYS A 202 -17.36 -18.06 -0.18
C LYS A 202 -16.49 -18.29 -1.41
N GLY A 203 -15.41 -17.52 -1.53
CA GLY A 203 -14.39 -17.69 -2.57
C GLY A 203 -14.71 -17.03 -3.92
N LEU A 204 -15.85 -16.34 -4.06
CA LEU A 204 -16.16 -15.60 -5.29
C LEU A 204 -15.21 -14.41 -5.52
N VAL A 205 -14.73 -13.76 -4.45
CA VAL A 205 -13.72 -12.69 -4.55
C VAL A 205 -12.41 -13.24 -5.13
N GLU A 206 -11.96 -14.40 -4.63
CA GLU A 206 -10.77 -15.09 -5.15
C GLU A 206 -10.94 -15.44 -6.63
N GLN A 207 -12.07 -16.05 -6.97
CA GLN A 207 -12.38 -16.45 -8.34
C GLN A 207 -12.29 -15.29 -9.32
N ASP A 208 -12.95 -14.16 -9.02
CA ASP A 208 -12.97 -13.00 -9.89
C ASP A 208 -11.59 -12.33 -9.99
N PHE A 209 -10.83 -12.34 -8.90
CA PHE A 209 -9.46 -11.83 -8.93
C PHE A 209 -8.55 -12.70 -9.81
N VAL A 210 -8.69 -14.03 -9.74
CA VAL A 210 -7.98 -14.96 -10.63
C VAL A 210 -8.36 -14.76 -12.09
N LEU A 211 -9.64 -14.49 -12.41
CA LEU A 211 -10.05 -14.15 -13.78
C LEU A 211 -9.39 -12.85 -14.29
N MET A 212 -9.09 -11.91 -13.38
CA MET A 212 -8.46 -10.63 -13.72
C MET A 212 -6.94 -10.70 -13.85
N PHE A 213 -6.25 -11.51 -13.04
CA PHE A 213 -4.78 -11.49 -12.94
C PHE A 213 -4.09 -12.84 -13.06
N GLY A 214 -4.85 -13.94 -13.15
CA GLY A 214 -4.34 -15.31 -13.13
C GLY A 214 -3.95 -15.81 -11.73
N GLU A 215 -3.85 -17.14 -11.59
CA GLU A 215 -3.51 -17.80 -10.32
C GLU A 215 -2.12 -17.38 -9.80
N GLY A 216 -1.15 -17.23 -10.70
CA GLY A 216 0.21 -16.86 -10.35
C GLY A 216 0.33 -15.48 -9.70
N VAL A 217 -0.53 -14.52 -10.05
CA VAL A 217 -0.59 -13.23 -9.35
C VAL A 217 -1.42 -13.36 -8.07
N SER A 218 -2.53 -14.10 -8.12
CA SER A 218 -3.44 -14.26 -6.98
C SER A 218 -2.75 -14.85 -5.74
N GLY A 219 -1.83 -15.80 -5.91
CA GLY A 219 -1.13 -16.46 -4.79
C GLY A 219 0.02 -15.65 -4.16
N LYS A 220 0.43 -14.52 -4.75
CA LYS A 220 1.70 -13.87 -4.39
C LYS A 220 1.81 -13.41 -2.94
N LEU A 221 0.71 -12.92 -2.35
CA LEU A 221 0.77 -12.47 -0.95
C LEU A 221 1.03 -13.65 -0.03
N LEU A 222 0.27 -14.73 -0.18
CA LEU A 222 0.40 -15.92 0.67
C LEU A 222 1.75 -16.62 0.46
N GLU A 223 2.29 -16.61 -0.76
CA GLU A 223 3.61 -17.19 -1.07
C GLU A 223 4.76 -16.34 -0.51
N ARG A 224 4.74 -15.02 -0.77
CA ARG A 224 5.89 -14.14 -0.51
C ARG A 224 5.88 -13.54 0.89
N TRP A 225 4.72 -13.38 1.51
CA TRP A 225 4.63 -12.71 2.82
C TRP A 225 5.39 -13.47 3.90
N PRO A 226 5.16 -14.79 4.13
CA PRO A 226 5.86 -15.52 5.18
C PRO A 226 7.35 -15.70 4.87
N THR A 227 7.69 -15.90 3.59
CA THR A 227 9.04 -16.29 3.16
C THR A 227 9.99 -15.12 2.96
N THR A 228 9.49 -13.97 2.49
CA THR A 228 10.31 -12.85 2.02
C THR A 228 10.11 -11.59 2.85
N TYR A 229 8.87 -11.27 3.21
CA TYR A 229 8.54 -9.94 3.76
C TYR A 229 8.44 -9.91 5.29
N LYS A 230 7.76 -10.88 5.92
CA LYS A 230 7.42 -10.86 7.36
C LYS A 230 8.65 -10.57 8.24
N LYS A 231 9.69 -11.39 8.14
CA LYS A 231 10.93 -11.23 8.93
C LYS A 231 11.63 -9.89 8.67
N LYS A 232 11.70 -9.46 7.40
CA LYS A 232 12.32 -8.19 7.02
C LYS A 232 11.54 -6.98 7.56
N ILE A 233 10.20 -7.01 7.50
CA ILE A 233 9.33 -5.98 8.05
C ILE A 233 9.54 -5.84 9.56
N ILE A 234 9.52 -6.97 10.30
CA ILE A 234 9.78 -6.99 11.74
C ILE A 234 11.14 -6.36 12.05
N GLN A 235 12.20 -6.77 11.34
CA GLN A 235 13.55 -6.23 11.53
C GLN A 235 13.64 -4.72 11.25
N GLN A 236 12.94 -4.22 10.23
CA GLN A 236 12.90 -2.79 9.92
C GLN A 236 12.13 -2.01 10.99
N CYS A 237 11.02 -2.56 11.49
CA CYS A 237 10.22 -1.93 12.54
C CYS A 237 10.96 -1.82 13.87
N ARG A 238 11.82 -2.78 14.23
CA ARG A 238 12.69 -2.72 15.41
C ARG A 238 13.65 -1.52 15.42
N GLN A 239 13.87 -0.88 14.28
CA GLN A 239 14.74 0.30 14.15
C GLN A 239 13.97 1.62 14.28
N LEU A 240 12.65 1.57 14.37
CA LEU A 240 11.82 2.76 14.56
C LEU A 240 11.87 3.22 16.02
N PRO A 241 11.56 4.50 16.30
CA PRO A 241 11.36 4.96 17.67
C PRO A 241 10.26 4.14 18.36
N SER A 242 10.57 3.63 19.55
CA SER A 242 9.64 2.79 20.32
C SER A 242 8.39 3.55 20.75
N THR A 243 7.24 2.90 20.58
CA THR A 243 5.95 3.30 21.17
C THR A 243 5.27 2.04 21.69
N SER A 244 4.37 2.16 22.68
CA SER A 244 3.64 1.02 23.25
C SER A 244 2.97 0.18 22.17
N GLU A 245 2.30 0.84 21.22
CA GLU A 245 1.58 0.15 20.14
C GLU A 245 2.52 -0.58 19.18
N LEU A 246 3.71 -0.02 18.93
CA LEU A 246 4.72 -0.68 18.09
C LEU A 246 5.33 -1.89 18.80
N GLU A 247 5.62 -1.77 20.09
CA GLU A 247 6.16 -2.86 20.91
C GLU A 247 5.18 -4.03 21.01
N GLU A 248 3.90 -3.75 21.24
CA GLU A 248 2.82 -4.76 21.23
C GLU A 248 2.76 -5.52 19.90
N LEU A 249 2.79 -4.81 18.76
CA LEU A 249 2.78 -5.44 17.44
C LEU A 249 4.05 -6.25 17.16
N LEU A 250 5.22 -5.78 17.62
CA LEU A 250 6.48 -6.50 17.44
C LEU A 250 6.52 -7.80 18.25
N LEU A 251 6.03 -7.76 19.50
CA LEU A 251 5.90 -8.94 20.35
C LEU A 251 4.93 -9.96 19.77
N ALA A 252 3.76 -9.50 19.28
CA ALA A 252 2.78 -10.39 18.66
C ALA A 252 3.28 -10.98 17.33
N ALA A 253 4.03 -10.20 16.53
CA ALA A 253 4.56 -10.65 15.24
C ALA A 253 5.74 -11.63 15.36
N ASP A 254 6.57 -11.49 16.40
CA ASP A 254 7.78 -12.28 16.63
C ASP A 254 7.93 -12.59 18.14
N PRO A 255 7.10 -13.48 18.69
CA PRO A 255 7.11 -13.79 20.11
C PRO A 255 8.44 -14.46 20.52
N PRO A 256 8.98 -14.17 21.71
CA PRO A 256 10.20 -14.81 22.19
C PRO A 256 10.02 -16.33 22.34
N GLU A 257 11.08 -17.09 22.09
CA GLU A 257 11.08 -18.57 22.18
C GLU A 257 10.97 -19.09 23.62
N ASP A 258 11.27 -18.26 24.62
CA ASP A 258 11.13 -18.62 26.03
C ASP A 258 9.67 -18.49 26.49
N ASP A 259 9.11 -19.60 26.99
CA ASP A 259 7.78 -19.85 27.57
C ASP A 259 7.40 -18.94 28.77
N THR A 260 7.85 -17.68 28.83
CA THR A 260 7.08 -16.70 29.59
C THR A 260 5.77 -16.53 28.86
N GLU A 261 4.66 -16.89 29.51
CA GLU A 261 3.30 -16.49 29.16
C GLU A 261 3.27 -14.95 29.06
N VAL A 262 3.81 -14.39 27.98
CA VAL A 262 3.52 -13.04 27.53
C VAL A 262 2.03 -13.07 27.36
N ASP A 263 1.33 -12.34 28.23
CA ASP A 263 -0.12 -12.34 28.38
C ASP A 263 -0.76 -12.51 26.99
N ALA A 264 -1.07 -13.77 26.64
CA ALA A 264 -1.42 -14.18 25.29
C ALA A 264 -2.84 -13.73 24.97
N ASP A 265 -3.27 -12.66 25.61
CA ASP A 265 -4.56 -12.00 25.56
C ASP A 265 -4.46 -10.62 24.88
N VAL A 266 -3.24 -10.10 24.69
CA VAL A 266 -3.03 -8.72 24.23
C VAL A 266 -2.50 -8.69 22.79
N GLY A 267 -3.42 -8.66 21.83
CA GLY A 267 -3.09 -8.29 20.45
C GLY A 267 -3.63 -9.23 19.37
N TRP A 268 -3.24 -8.94 18.12
CA TRP A 268 -3.58 -9.75 16.96
C TRP A 268 -2.65 -10.96 16.84
N ASP A 269 -3.00 -11.93 16.00
CA ASP A 269 -2.07 -13.01 15.67
C ASP A 269 -0.79 -12.49 14.96
N SER A 270 0.21 -13.37 14.85
CA SER A 270 1.52 -13.02 14.31
C SER A 270 1.49 -12.52 12.86
N ASP A 271 0.59 -13.05 12.03
CA ASP A 271 0.52 -12.64 10.63
C ASP A 271 -0.14 -11.27 10.49
N LEU A 272 -1.29 -11.05 11.13
CA LEU A 272 -1.95 -9.75 11.07
C LEU A 272 -1.11 -8.66 11.74
N SER A 273 -0.44 -8.98 12.85
CA SER A 273 0.50 -8.05 13.49
C SER A 273 1.62 -7.65 12.53
N SER A 274 2.19 -8.61 11.78
CA SER A 274 3.21 -8.30 10.78
C SER A 274 2.68 -7.43 9.62
N VAL A 275 1.42 -7.58 9.24
CA VAL A 275 0.75 -6.69 8.25
C VAL A 275 0.57 -5.29 8.83
N LEU A 276 0.14 -5.17 10.09
CA LEU A 276 -0.06 -3.88 10.76
C LEU A 276 1.25 -3.12 10.99
N LEU A 277 2.37 -3.82 11.20
CA LEU A 277 3.70 -3.22 11.23
C LEU A 277 4.03 -2.44 9.93
N LEU A 278 3.44 -2.80 8.79
CA LEU A 278 3.61 -2.05 7.55
C LEU A 278 3.07 -0.61 7.64
N LEU A 279 2.04 -0.37 8.47
CA LEU A 279 1.52 0.99 8.73
C LEU A 279 2.51 1.87 9.50
N HIS A 280 3.42 1.26 10.27
CA HIS A 280 4.50 1.98 10.96
C HIS A 280 5.66 2.28 10.00
N LEU A 281 5.98 1.35 9.08
CA LEU A 281 7.00 1.58 8.05
C LEU A 281 6.54 2.59 7.00
N ILE A 282 5.27 2.55 6.62
CA ILE A 282 4.70 3.35 5.54
C ILE A 282 3.49 4.16 6.06
N PRO A 283 3.72 5.14 6.94
CA PRO A 283 2.63 5.87 7.56
C PRO A 283 1.79 6.62 6.52
N PRO A 284 0.52 6.94 6.86
CA PRO A 284 -0.33 7.75 6.01
C PRO A 284 0.36 9.07 5.64
N SER A 285 0.24 9.47 4.37
CA SER A 285 0.77 10.76 3.95
C SER A 285 0.07 11.90 4.69
N ALA A 286 0.84 12.91 5.13
CA ALA A 286 0.29 14.08 5.80
C ALA A 286 -0.79 14.75 4.93
N GLN A 287 -1.99 14.94 5.48
CA GLN A 287 -3.18 15.46 4.76
C GLN A 287 -3.12 16.99 4.47
N GLY A 288 -1.92 17.56 4.42
CA GLY A 288 -1.69 18.98 4.18
C GLY A 288 -2.18 19.88 5.32
N ARG A 289 -2.13 21.21 5.10
CA ARG A 289 -2.55 22.21 6.11
C ARG A 289 -4.07 22.22 6.38
N LYS A 290 -4.89 21.72 5.44
CA LYS A 290 -6.36 21.75 5.52
C LYS A 290 -6.92 20.74 6.56
N ARG A 291 -6.14 19.74 6.97
CA ARG A 291 -6.45 18.84 8.09
C ARG A 291 -5.20 18.67 8.96
N PRO A 292 -5.01 19.53 9.97
CA PRO A 292 -3.85 19.46 10.85
C PRO A 292 -3.95 18.22 11.74
N GLY A 293 -3.17 17.18 11.41
CA GLY A 293 -3.06 15.97 12.21
C GLY A 293 -2.22 14.93 11.47
N LYS A 294 -1.14 14.45 12.11
CA LYS A 294 -0.43 13.27 11.62
C LYS A 294 -1.27 12.06 12.03
N VAL A 295 -1.91 11.41 11.06
CA VAL A 295 -2.65 10.17 11.32
C VAL A 295 -1.65 9.11 11.79
N SER A 296 -1.89 8.53 12.98
CA SER A 296 -1.02 7.47 13.51
C SER A 296 -1.28 6.13 12.82
N ALA A 297 -0.32 5.21 12.92
CA ALA A 297 -0.51 3.84 12.42
C ALA A 297 -1.73 3.17 13.09
N SER A 298 -1.90 3.36 14.41
CA SER A 298 -3.05 2.83 15.17
C SER A 298 -4.39 3.45 14.76
N GLN A 299 -4.40 4.70 14.28
CA GLN A 299 -5.60 5.27 13.69
C GLN A 299 -5.90 4.62 12.33
N ALA A 300 -4.87 4.39 11.50
CA ALA A 300 -5.02 3.73 10.22
C ALA A 300 -5.48 2.26 10.36
N GLU A 301 -5.02 1.54 11.39
CA GLU A 301 -5.48 0.17 11.72
C GLU A 301 -7.00 0.06 11.80
N LYS A 302 -7.67 1.05 12.42
CA LYS A 302 -9.14 1.07 12.56
C LYS A 302 -9.89 1.17 11.22
N HIS A 303 -9.21 1.62 10.17
CA HIS A 303 -9.74 1.62 8.81
C HIS A 303 -9.47 0.30 8.08
N LEU A 304 -8.64 -0.58 8.64
CA LEU A 304 -8.27 -1.84 8.04
C LEU A 304 -9.02 -3.02 8.65
N VAL A 305 -9.08 -3.09 9.98
CA VAL A 305 -9.66 -4.23 10.69
C VAL A 305 -10.42 -3.79 11.95
N VAL A 306 -11.57 -4.41 12.19
CA VAL A 306 -12.41 -4.21 13.37
C VAL A 306 -12.64 -5.56 14.05
N PHE A 307 -12.33 -5.63 15.35
CA PHE A 307 -12.60 -6.82 16.16
C PHE A 307 -14.01 -6.78 16.76
N LYS A 308 -14.70 -7.93 16.75
CA LYS A 308 -15.93 -8.17 17.52
C LYS A 308 -15.84 -9.48 18.27
N LYS A 309 -16.28 -9.48 19.53
CA LYS A 309 -16.32 -10.68 20.35
C LYS A 309 -17.41 -11.63 19.85
N THR A 310 -17.15 -12.94 19.90
CA THR A 310 -18.16 -13.98 19.62
C THR A 310 -19.46 -13.69 20.40
N GLY A 311 -20.60 -13.86 19.72
CA GLY A 311 -21.93 -13.53 20.26
C GLY A 311 -22.40 -12.10 19.96
N THR A 312 -21.53 -11.23 19.45
CA THR A 312 -21.96 -9.91 18.96
C THR A 312 -22.71 -10.05 17.64
N SER A 313 -23.84 -9.35 17.50
CA SER A 313 -24.58 -9.30 16.25
C SER A 313 -23.79 -8.57 15.16
N ILE A 314 -23.55 -9.25 14.03
CA ILE A 314 -22.95 -8.63 12.85
C ILE A 314 -23.88 -7.55 12.30
N GLN A 315 -25.19 -7.78 12.32
CA GLN A 315 -26.17 -6.83 11.80
C GLN A 315 -26.14 -5.50 12.57
N GLU A 316 -26.05 -5.55 13.90
CA GLU A 316 -25.92 -4.34 14.73
C GLU A 316 -24.67 -3.52 14.36
N HIS A 317 -23.55 -4.22 14.08
CA HIS A 317 -22.34 -3.56 13.60
C HIS A 317 -22.55 -2.90 12.23
N LEU A 318 -23.23 -3.59 11.30
CA LEU A 318 -23.53 -3.07 9.96
C LEU A 318 -24.46 -1.85 10.02
N ASP A 319 -25.47 -1.88 10.89
CA ASP A 319 -26.43 -0.79 11.08
C ASP A 319 -25.78 0.45 11.69
N ALA A 320 -24.78 0.26 12.56
CA ALA A 320 -24.01 1.34 13.17
C ALA A 320 -23.03 2.05 12.19
N ILE A 321 -22.87 1.55 10.95
CA ILE A 321 -21.96 2.15 9.98
C ILE A 321 -22.55 3.46 9.46
N THR A 322 -21.96 4.57 9.89
CA THR A 322 -22.30 5.93 9.47
C THR A 322 -21.37 6.50 8.41
N THR A 323 -20.16 5.93 8.24
CA THR A 323 -19.11 6.47 7.37
C THR A 323 -18.64 5.47 6.31
N SER A 324 -18.20 6.00 5.17
CA SER A 324 -17.70 5.22 4.02
C SER A 324 -16.23 4.81 4.21
N VAL A 325 -15.96 4.00 5.23
CA VAL A 325 -14.60 3.47 5.51
C VAL A 325 -14.35 2.13 4.79
N GLN A 326 -15.16 1.80 3.80
CA GLN A 326 -15.19 0.47 3.17
C GLN A 326 -14.26 0.39 1.94
N PRO A 327 -13.76 -0.81 1.60
CA PRO A 327 -13.91 -2.05 2.35
C PRO A 327 -12.92 -2.18 3.51
N TYR A 328 -13.29 -2.91 4.57
CA TYR A 328 -12.42 -3.27 5.71
C TYR A 328 -12.75 -4.67 6.24
N LEU A 329 -11.86 -5.26 7.03
CA LEU A 329 -12.07 -6.56 7.67
C LEU A 329 -12.85 -6.44 8.98
N LEU A 330 -13.85 -7.29 9.16
CA LEU A 330 -14.51 -7.55 10.42
C LEU A 330 -14.05 -8.92 10.93
N ALA A 331 -13.26 -8.93 12.00
CA ALA A 331 -12.71 -10.11 12.64
C ALA A 331 -13.57 -10.51 13.85
N VAL A 332 -14.13 -11.72 13.82
CA VAL A 332 -15.03 -12.24 14.86
C VAL A 332 -14.34 -13.40 15.59
N GLY A 333 -14.13 -13.22 16.90
CA GLY A 333 -13.38 -14.19 17.71
C GLY A 333 -13.64 -14.07 19.20
N VAL A 334 -13.06 -14.99 19.96
CA VAL A 334 -13.14 -14.92 21.43
C VAL A 334 -12.23 -13.80 21.94
N LYS A 335 -11.06 -13.66 21.30
CA LYS A 335 -10.00 -12.67 21.56
C LYS A 335 -9.37 -12.26 20.22
N LYS A 336 -8.59 -11.16 20.19
CA LYS A 336 -8.00 -10.62 18.95
C LYS A 336 -7.03 -11.58 18.25
N ASN A 337 -6.35 -12.45 18.98
CA ASN A 337 -5.47 -13.49 18.45
C ASN A 337 -6.16 -14.87 18.28
N ALA A 338 -7.43 -14.97 18.63
CA ALA A 338 -8.25 -16.17 18.51
C ALA A 338 -9.52 -15.86 17.70
N ILE A 339 -9.30 -15.48 16.44
CA ILE A 339 -10.34 -15.20 15.45
C ILE A 339 -10.76 -16.51 14.78
N HIS A 340 -12.06 -16.75 14.70
CA HIS A 340 -12.61 -17.94 14.04
C HIS A 340 -13.25 -17.61 12.69
N GLN A 341 -13.62 -16.35 12.48
CA GLN A 341 -14.28 -15.92 11.24
C GLN A 341 -13.92 -14.49 10.87
N PHE A 342 -13.73 -14.27 9.56
CA PHE A 342 -13.52 -12.96 8.97
C PHE A 342 -14.62 -12.64 7.96
N TYR A 343 -14.95 -11.37 7.87
CA TYR A 343 -15.83 -10.82 6.84
C TYR A 343 -15.21 -9.57 6.23
N ILE A 344 -15.44 -9.34 4.95
CA ILE A 344 -15.16 -8.06 4.29
C ILE A 344 -16.44 -7.23 4.36
N VAL A 345 -16.35 -6.08 5.02
CA VAL A 345 -17.48 -5.15 5.11
C VAL A 345 -17.44 -4.18 3.94
N LEU A 346 -18.46 -4.23 3.08
CA LEU A 346 -18.64 -3.39 1.90
C LEU A 346 -20.12 -3.08 1.72
N GLU A 347 -20.45 -1.83 1.38
CA GLU A 347 -21.83 -1.32 1.21
C GLU A 347 -22.76 -1.63 2.40
N LYS A 348 -22.22 -1.62 3.62
CA LYS A 348 -22.92 -2.04 4.87
C LYS A 348 -23.43 -3.48 4.83
N LYS A 349 -22.82 -4.32 4.00
CA LYS A 349 -23.00 -5.77 3.97
C LYS A 349 -21.71 -6.44 4.42
N ALA A 350 -21.84 -7.68 4.88
CA ALA A 350 -20.72 -8.53 5.25
C ALA A 350 -20.56 -9.64 4.21
N ILE A 351 -19.40 -9.70 3.57
CA ILE A 351 -19.01 -10.76 2.64
C ILE A 351 -18.14 -11.75 3.42
N PRO A 352 -18.54 -13.03 3.56
CA PRO A 352 -17.77 -13.99 4.34
C PRO A 352 -16.47 -14.36 3.63
N CYS A 353 -15.34 -14.25 4.33
CA CYS A 353 -14.06 -14.72 3.80
C CYS A 353 -14.06 -16.26 3.70
N LYS A 354 -13.32 -16.78 2.72
CA LYS A 354 -13.05 -18.22 2.59
C LYS A 354 -12.00 -18.66 3.61
N SER A 355 -10.94 -17.87 3.76
CA SER A 355 -9.85 -18.12 4.71
C SER A 355 -10.30 -17.90 6.15
N ILE A 356 -9.82 -18.77 7.03
CA ILE A 356 -9.88 -18.60 8.49
C ILE A 356 -8.61 -17.98 9.06
N SER A 357 -7.51 -17.95 8.28
CA SER A 357 -6.28 -17.25 8.67
C SER A 357 -6.43 -15.75 8.44
N SER A 358 -5.80 -14.95 9.29
CA SER A 358 -5.82 -13.49 9.16
C SER A 358 -5.10 -13.00 7.90
N LEU A 359 -3.99 -13.65 7.52
CA LEU A 359 -3.27 -13.34 6.29
C LEU A 359 -4.12 -13.60 5.05
N GLY A 360 -4.81 -14.74 5.00
CA GLY A 360 -5.73 -15.06 3.90
C GLY A 360 -6.96 -14.16 3.88
N ALA A 361 -7.48 -13.76 5.04
CA ALA A 361 -8.56 -12.77 5.08
C ALA A 361 -8.11 -11.39 4.56
N PHE A 362 -6.88 -10.98 4.89
CA PHE A 362 -6.27 -9.75 4.40
C PHE A 362 -5.96 -9.80 2.89
N ASP A 363 -5.52 -10.96 2.39
CA ASP A 363 -5.39 -11.26 0.96
C ASP A 363 -6.74 -11.08 0.23
N GLU A 364 -7.81 -11.66 0.76
CA GLU A 364 -9.17 -11.49 0.21
C GLU A 364 -9.64 -10.02 0.28
N LEU A 365 -9.31 -9.27 1.34
CA LEU A 365 -9.62 -7.84 1.43
C LEU A 365 -8.89 -7.03 0.34
N PHE A 366 -7.60 -7.32 0.10
CA PHE A 366 -6.85 -6.68 -0.99
C PHE A 366 -7.52 -6.95 -2.35
N LYS A 367 -7.89 -8.21 -2.60
CA LYS A 367 -8.53 -8.65 -3.84
C LYS A 367 -9.91 -8.02 -4.04
N ALA A 368 -10.69 -7.88 -2.96
CA ALA A 368 -12.00 -7.23 -2.98
C ALA A 368 -11.94 -5.79 -3.52
N HIS A 369 -10.84 -5.07 -3.32
CA HIS A 369 -10.71 -3.73 -3.91
C HIS A 369 -10.81 -3.78 -5.44
N TYR A 370 -10.18 -4.76 -6.08
CA TYR A 370 -10.19 -4.93 -7.53
C TYR A 370 -11.51 -5.51 -8.04
N VAL A 371 -12.05 -6.51 -7.34
CA VAL A 371 -13.31 -7.16 -7.72
C VAL A 371 -14.47 -6.16 -7.70
N PHE A 372 -14.51 -5.30 -6.68
CA PHE A 372 -15.58 -4.31 -6.52
C PHE A 372 -15.21 -2.91 -6.98
N GLY A 373 -14.04 -2.71 -7.60
CA GLY A 373 -13.62 -1.42 -8.13
C GLY A 373 -13.56 -0.31 -7.07
N THR A 374 -13.17 -0.62 -5.84
CA THR A 374 -13.15 0.35 -4.73
C THR A 374 -11.80 1.02 -4.60
N ALA A 375 -11.81 2.35 -4.48
CA ALA A 375 -10.59 3.12 -4.28
C ALA A 375 -9.99 2.87 -2.89
N TYR A 376 -8.67 2.79 -2.79
CA TYR A 376 -8.01 2.66 -1.50
C TYR A 376 -8.31 3.85 -0.58
N ASN A 377 -8.67 3.54 0.67
CA ASN A 377 -8.81 4.53 1.73
C ASN A 377 -7.54 5.39 1.80
N THR A 378 -7.71 6.72 1.87
CA THR A 378 -6.58 7.67 1.92
C THR A 378 -5.55 7.37 3.02
N MET A 379 -5.97 6.80 4.15
CA MET A 379 -5.09 6.43 5.25
C MET A 379 -4.28 5.15 4.96
N LEU A 380 -4.86 4.22 4.20
CA LEU A 380 -4.24 2.93 3.87
C LEU A 380 -3.59 2.93 2.48
N ARG A 381 -3.73 4.03 1.72
CA ARG A 381 -3.29 4.12 0.32
C ARG A 381 -1.86 3.68 0.12
N ASN A 382 -0.92 4.18 0.92
CA ASN A 382 0.49 3.82 0.74
C ASN A 382 0.75 2.33 1.05
N MET A 383 0.07 1.77 2.06
CA MET A 383 0.15 0.34 2.39
C MET A 383 -0.38 -0.52 1.24
N TYR A 384 -1.56 -0.19 0.71
CA TYR A 384 -2.13 -0.92 -0.41
C TYR A 384 -1.35 -0.76 -1.71
N THR A 385 -0.84 0.45 -1.99
CA THR A 385 0.04 0.66 -3.14
C THR A 385 1.33 -0.15 -3.00
N PHE A 386 1.92 -0.25 -1.80
CA PHE A 386 3.07 -1.12 -1.56
C PHE A 386 2.73 -2.59 -1.86
N LEU A 387 1.62 -3.09 -1.34
CA LEU A 387 1.18 -4.47 -1.60
C LEU A 387 0.97 -4.71 -3.09
N GLN A 388 0.25 -3.81 -3.75
CA GLN A 388 -0.04 -3.85 -5.17
C GLN A 388 1.23 -3.97 -6.01
N THR A 389 2.17 -3.04 -5.87
CA THR A 389 3.31 -2.95 -6.79
C THR A 389 4.53 -3.75 -6.34
N THR A 390 4.64 -4.07 -5.05
CA THR A 390 5.80 -4.77 -4.49
C THR A 390 5.49 -6.25 -4.28
N VAL A 391 4.38 -6.57 -3.63
CA VAL A 391 4.04 -7.96 -3.29
C VAL A 391 3.39 -8.66 -4.48
N TYR A 392 2.27 -8.12 -4.99
CA TYR A 392 1.55 -8.67 -6.15
C TYR A 392 2.20 -8.33 -7.50
N SER A 393 3.04 -7.29 -7.54
CA SER A 393 3.65 -6.78 -8.78
C SER A 393 2.62 -6.38 -9.85
N ILE A 394 1.50 -5.82 -9.43
CA ILE A 394 0.44 -5.28 -10.29
C ILE A 394 0.74 -3.82 -10.59
N ASP A 395 0.58 -3.42 -11.85
CA ASP A 395 0.73 -2.03 -12.33
C ASP A 395 2.06 -1.34 -11.96
N VAL A 396 3.16 -2.11 -11.89
CA VAL A 396 4.49 -1.58 -11.59
C VAL A 396 4.88 -0.54 -12.64
N GLY A 397 5.24 0.66 -12.19
CA GLY A 397 5.57 1.79 -13.07
C GLY A 397 4.37 2.50 -13.69
N ILE A 398 3.14 2.02 -13.47
CA ILE A 398 1.91 2.66 -13.97
C ILE A 398 1.24 3.48 -12.85
N VAL A 399 1.15 2.90 -11.65
CA VAL A 399 0.53 3.56 -10.50
C VAL A 399 1.48 4.58 -9.90
N LYS A 400 0.92 5.71 -9.48
CA LYS A 400 1.67 6.71 -8.74
C LYS A 400 2.01 6.22 -7.33
N GLU A 401 3.29 6.06 -7.06
CA GLU A 401 3.79 5.68 -5.75
C GLU A 401 4.30 6.90 -4.99
N SER A 402 4.17 6.87 -3.66
CA SER A 402 4.84 7.87 -2.83
C SER A 402 6.33 7.52 -2.70
N PRO A 403 7.22 8.52 -2.51
CA PRO A 403 8.65 8.25 -2.26
C PRO A 403 8.89 7.26 -1.12
N ARG A 404 8.01 7.23 -0.12
CA ARG A 404 8.13 6.30 1.01
C ARG A 404 7.83 4.85 0.62
N VAL A 405 6.88 4.61 -0.28
CA VAL A 405 6.59 3.25 -0.79
C VAL A 405 7.82 2.69 -1.51
N ALA A 406 8.37 3.46 -2.46
CA ALA A 406 9.57 3.09 -3.20
C ALA A 406 10.79 2.90 -2.28
N GLU A 407 10.97 3.77 -1.29
CA GLU A 407 12.05 3.64 -0.31
C GLU A 407 11.92 2.38 0.56
N VAL A 408 10.73 2.09 1.08
CA VAL A 408 10.51 0.88 1.90
C VAL A 408 10.67 -0.38 1.04
N ARG A 409 10.22 -0.35 -0.21
CA ARG A 409 10.51 -1.42 -1.17
C ARG A 409 12.01 -1.64 -1.35
N ALA A 410 12.79 -0.58 -1.58
CA ALA A 410 14.25 -0.70 -1.68
C ALA A 410 14.85 -1.35 -0.42
N ARG A 411 14.41 -0.96 0.78
CA ARG A 411 14.89 -1.56 2.04
C ARG A 411 14.55 -3.04 2.21
N LEU A 412 13.44 -3.49 1.64
CA LEU A 412 12.95 -4.86 1.80
C LEU A 412 13.45 -5.80 0.69
N LEU A 413 13.83 -5.27 -0.47
CA LEU A 413 14.27 -6.07 -1.61
C LEU A 413 15.80 -6.17 -1.75
N HIS A 414 16.55 -5.26 -1.13
CA HIS A 414 17.96 -5.48 -0.82
C HIS A 414 18.15 -6.27 0.49
#